data_AF-A0A3L6TGA1-F1
#
_entry.id   AF-A0A3L6TGA1-F1
#
_cell.length_a   1.000
_cell.length_b   1.000
_cell.length_c   1.000
_cell.angle_alpha   90.00
_cell.angle_beta   90.00
_cell.angle_gamma   90.00
#
_symmetry.space_group_name_H-M   'P 1'
#
loop_
_entity.id
_entity.type
_entity.pdbx_description
1 polymer ?
#
loop_
_entity_poly.entity_id
_entity_poly.type
_entity_poly.pdbx_seq_one_letter_code
_entity_poly.pdbx_strand_id
1 'polypeptide(L)'
;MMRWCWTGAYGAIDRRATASQKVALVVGSTSVVGAALLNTLPSPDTPAGPWKVYALSRGPLPPWSAPAGGSSSFNPIPVVHLHLDLADPAAVAHALKALTDITHVFYTAWSACPGATEDDAREANGAMLRNVLSVVVPRCPALVHVCVQIGRKRFVDPFEPMSGIFAAIGAMRPYPEDVPRLEHSDLEDVLLRELGHSWPSWANDAAITWSVHRPATVFGFSPRSESNVIASLCVYAAICCKEGARLRWPGSLVAWDGFSDASDAELVAEHALWAALEPSGKNQTRFKLEEAMAGKEALWAEIVREKGLVETELNDITAWWFVDALINADKEQIENMNMSKERGFLGFRNTLKNRCELMTATALLAVIVLAAAARSDGALCDKSDKAALLAVKSALGDPPALSGWNSTVACCSWAGVSCNATTGRVTDLTVFALNISAPVPAAIANLTALRSVNLAYNRLHGGIPAFLGPRALPDLTFLRLDGNRLSGPVPPTATVFNLLLAGNQLTGRLPGTFAGAAFGDVDLAGNRLAGDASGLFGAGKQLNALRLSRNRFEFDLDRVELPEAMDILEVDRNMVYGSIPAAAAARKWLAFDVSYNRLCGPIPQGRYTHRFGPKHFAGNKCLCGRPLPPCS
;
A
#
# COMPACT_ATOMS: atom_id res chain seq x y z
N MET A 1 -2.92 -2.58 -16.53
CA MET A 1 -3.24 -3.93 -16.03
C MET A 1 -2.82 -3.99 -14.57
N MET A 2 -3.76 -3.80 -13.65
CA MET A 2 -3.51 -3.87 -12.20
C MET A 2 -3.04 -5.29 -11.88
N ARG A 3 -1.81 -5.43 -11.39
CA ARG A 3 -1.29 -6.71 -10.91
C ARG A 3 -1.69 -6.85 -9.45
N TRP A 4 -2.83 -7.50 -9.24
CA TRP A 4 -3.29 -7.96 -7.94
C TRP A 4 -2.40 -9.13 -7.51
N CYS A 5 -1.78 -9.03 -6.35
CA CYS A 5 -1.10 -10.15 -5.73
C CYS A 5 -2.14 -10.93 -4.91
N TRP A 6 -2.49 -12.12 -5.38
CA TRP A 6 -3.36 -13.07 -4.68
C TRP A 6 -2.48 -14.00 -3.85
N THR A 7 -2.65 -13.98 -2.52
CA THR A 7 -2.16 -15.03 -1.63
C THR A 7 -3.27 -15.38 -0.66
N GLY A 8 -4.00 -16.45 -0.97
CA GLY A 8 -5.07 -16.98 -0.14
C GLY A 8 -5.46 -18.33 -0.71
N ALA A 9 -4.65 -19.36 -0.46
CA ALA A 9 -5.01 -20.73 -0.77
C ALA A 9 -5.86 -21.28 0.39
N TYR A 10 -7.06 -21.75 0.07
CA TYR A 10 -7.84 -22.67 0.91
C TYR A 10 -6.95 -23.85 1.31
N GLY A 11 -6.59 -23.99 2.59
CA GLY A 11 -5.75 -25.13 2.96
C GLY A 11 -5.46 -25.44 4.42
N ALA A 12 -5.84 -24.62 5.41
CA ALA A 12 -5.35 -24.82 6.78
C ALA A 12 -6.41 -24.67 7.87
N ILE A 13 -7.58 -25.30 7.72
CA ILE A 13 -8.51 -25.49 8.84
C ILE A 13 -8.72 -27.00 9.03
N ASP A 14 -8.40 -27.48 10.24
CA ASP A 14 -8.52 -28.89 10.61
C ASP A 14 -10.00 -29.28 10.61
N ARG A 15 -10.34 -30.33 9.85
CA ARG A 15 -11.72 -30.74 9.55
C ARG A 15 -12.33 -31.66 10.61
N ARG A 16 -11.75 -31.72 11.81
CA ARG A 16 -12.18 -32.65 12.87
C ARG A 16 -12.74 -31.91 14.09
N ALA A 17 -14.06 -31.76 14.13
CA ALA A 17 -14.90 -31.96 15.34
C ALA A 17 -16.40 -31.76 15.02
N THR A 18 -17.20 -32.80 15.25
CA THR A 18 -18.67 -32.76 15.29
C THR A 18 -19.16 -32.55 16.74
N ALA A 19 -20.24 -31.78 16.94
CA ALA A 19 -21.37 -32.13 17.84
C ALA A 19 -22.47 -31.05 17.98
N SER A 20 -22.21 -29.75 17.77
CA SER A 20 -23.23 -28.69 17.94
C SER A 20 -23.29 -27.74 16.74
N GLN A 21 -24.50 -27.46 16.22
CA GLN A 21 -24.71 -26.46 15.17
C GLN A 21 -24.15 -25.11 15.62
N LYS A 22 -23.26 -24.51 14.81
CA LYS A 22 -22.76 -23.17 15.07
C LYS A 22 -23.81 -22.15 14.65
N VAL A 23 -23.96 -21.10 15.45
CA VAL A 23 -24.93 -20.03 15.24
C VAL A 23 -24.19 -18.70 15.15
N ALA A 24 -24.25 -18.06 13.99
CA ALA A 24 -23.62 -16.78 13.69
C ALA A 24 -24.63 -15.63 13.77
N LEU A 25 -24.27 -14.57 14.48
CA LEU A 25 -24.94 -13.27 14.43
C LEU A 25 -24.12 -12.31 13.55
N VAL A 26 -24.59 -12.03 12.34
CA VAL A 26 -23.96 -11.10 11.40
C VAL A 26 -24.59 -9.71 11.56
N VAL A 27 -23.88 -8.80 12.21
CA VAL A 27 -24.33 -7.43 12.50
C VAL A 27 -23.81 -6.48 11.43
N GLY A 28 -24.72 -5.84 10.69
CA GLY A 28 -24.37 -5.08 9.48
C GLY A 28 -24.39 -5.97 8.24
N SER A 29 -25.40 -6.83 8.11
CA SER A 29 -25.55 -7.82 7.04
C SER A 29 -25.62 -7.23 5.63
N THR A 30 -25.96 -5.94 5.50
CA THR A 30 -25.96 -5.21 4.23
C THR A 30 -24.66 -4.44 3.96
N SER A 31 -23.65 -4.55 4.82
CA SER A 31 -22.29 -4.05 4.51
C SER A 31 -21.63 -4.94 3.45
N VAL A 32 -20.51 -4.49 2.85
CA VAL A 32 -19.79 -5.29 1.84
C VAL A 32 -19.32 -6.64 2.41
N VAL A 33 -18.75 -6.64 3.62
CA VAL A 33 -18.27 -7.86 4.28
C VAL A 33 -19.42 -8.66 4.89
N GLY A 34 -20.43 -8.00 5.44
CA GLY A 34 -21.64 -8.67 5.93
C GLY A 34 -22.37 -9.45 4.84
N ALA A 35 -22.46 -8.90 3.63
CA ALA A 35 -23.03 -9.59 2.47
C ALA A 35 -22.19 -10.81 2.06
N ALA A 36 -20.85 -10.69 2.10
CA ALA A 36 -19.95 -11.82 1.85
C ALA A 36 -20.14 -12.93 2.89
N LEU A 37 -20.21 -12.58 4.19
CA LEU A 37 -20.50 -13.54 5.27
C LEU A 37 -21.83 -14.27 5.07
N LEU A 38 -22.87 -13.59 4.57
CA LEU A 38 -24.16 -14.23 4.28
C LEU A 38 -24.10 -15.22 3.10
N ASN A 39 -23.15 -15.05 2.17
CA ASN A 39 -22.90 -16.02 1.10
C ASN A 39 -22.04 -17.19 1.59
N THR A 40 -21.02 -16.91 2.41
CA THR A 40 -20.06 -17.90 2.90
C THR A 40 -20.68 -18.80 3.97
N LEU A 41 -21.25 -18.24 5.04
CA LEU A 41 -21.68 -19.01 6.22
C LEU A 41 -22.65 -20.16 5.91
N PRO A 42 -23.70 -19.97 5.08
CA PRO A 42 -24.64 -21.05 4.77
C PRO A 42 -24.08 -22.15 3.87
N SER A 43 -22.93 -21.91 3.20
CA SER A 43 -22.31 -22.88 2.30
C SER A 43 -21.93 -24.17 3.04
N PRO A 44 -22.19 -25.36 2.46
CA PRO A 44 -21.83 -26.64 3.06
C PRO A 44 -20.31 -26.83 3.19
N ASP A 45 -19.52 -26.13 2.39
CA ASP A 45 -18.05 -26.20 2.41
C ASP A 45 -17.42 -25.31 3.48
N THR A 46 -18.23 -24.51 4.18
CA THR A 46 -17.73 -23.61 5.23
C THR A 46 -17.32 -24.40 6.47
N PRO A 47 -16.09 -24.19 6.99
CA PRO A 47 -15.60 -24.90 8.16
C PRO A 47 -16.52 -24.77 9.38
N ALA A 48 -16.58 -25.84 10.18
CA ALA A 48 -17.48 -25.96 11.33
C ALA A 48 -18.99 -25.78 11.03
N GLY A 49 -19.38 -25.85 9.74
CA GLY A 49 -20.77 -25.88 9.32
C GLY A 49 -21.48 -27.21 9.66
N PRO A 50 -22.82 -27.27 9.54
CA PRO A 50 -23.70 -26.22 9.02
C PRO A 50 -23.89 -25.05 10.00
N TRP A 51 -23.87 -23.82 9.49
CA TRP A 51 -24.08 -22.60 10.28
C TRP A 51 -25.53 -22.14 10.23
N LYS A 52 -26.17 -21.94 11.38
CA LYS A 52 -27.40 -21.13 11.48
C LYS A 52 -27.02 -19.65 11.50
N VAL A 53 -27.70 -18.81 10.73
CA VAL A 53 -27.31 -17.40 10.56
C VAL A 53 -28.46 -16.46 10.93
N TYR A 54 -28.19 -15.56 11.87
CA TYR A 54 -29.00 -14.39 12.18
C TYR A 54 -28.36 -13.16 11.52
N ALA A 55 -29.13 -12.43 10.72
CA ALA A 55 -28.64 -11.29 9.95
C ALA A 55 -29.32 -10.00 10.41
N LEU A 56 -28.55 -8.99 10.82
CA LEU A 56 -29.06 -7.72 11.34
C LEU A 56 -28.73 -6.56 10.40
N SER A 57 -29.75 -5.81 10.00
CA SER A 57 -29.59 -4.53 9.30
C SER A 57 -30.79 -3.61 9.51
N ARG A 58 -30.62 -2.30 9.19
CA ARG A 58 -31.67 -1.28 9.32
C ARG A 58 -32.87 -1.49 8.37
N GLY A 59 -32.68 -2.15 7.24
CA GLY A 59 -33.69 -2.28 6.17
C GLY A 59 -33.97 -3.74 5.77
N PRO A 60 -34.92 -3.99 4.86
CA PRO A 60 -35.18 -5.33 4.34
C PRO A 60 -33.96 -5.90 3.62
N LEU A 61 -33.65 -7.20 3.72
CA LEU A 61 -32.61 -7.77 2.87
C LEU A 61 -32.94 -7.46 1.41
N PRO A 62 -32.04 -6.80 0.67
CA PRO A 62 -32.28 -6.58 -0.74
C PRO A 62 -32.46 -7.90 -1.49
N PRO A 63 -33.20 -7.92 -2.62
CA PRO A 63 -33.45 -9.13 -3.42
C PRO A 63 -32.20 -9.90 -3.86
N TRP A 64 -31.04 -9.24 -3.84
CA TRP A 64 -29.73 -9.77 -4.23
C TRP A 64 -28.87 -10.29 -3.06
N SER A 65 -29.39 -10.33 -1.82
CA SER A 65 -28.60 -10.65 -0.60
C SER A 65 -28.70 -12.13 -0.18
N ALA A 66 -28.42 -13.03 -1.14
CA ALA A 66 -28.73 -14.46 -1.16
C ALA A 66 -30.21 -14.77 -1.54
N PRO A 67 -30.47 -15.90 -2.23
CA PRO A 67 -31.49 -15.97 -3.27
C PRO A 67 -32.90 -15.88 -2.69
N ALA A 68 -33.65 -14.88 -3.17
CA ALA A 68 -35.09 -15.00 -3.23
C ALA A 68 -35.43 -16.35 -3.89
N GLY A 69 -36.25 -17.17 -3.24
CA GLY A 69 -36.61 -18.51 -3.70
C GLY A 69 -36.86 -18.55 -5.21
N GLY A 70 -36.03 -19.32 -5.92
CA GLY A 70 -36.07 -19.40 -7.37
C GLY A 70 -34.79 -19.99 -7.98
N SER A 71 -34.68 -21.32 -7.96
CA SER A 71 -33.91 -22.17 -8.91
C SER A 71 -32.44 -22.58 -8.68
N SER A 72 -31.77 -22.32 -7.55
CA SER A 72 -30.48 -23.00 -7.26
C SER A 72 -30.62 -24.03 -6.14
N SER A 73 -30.53 -25.30 -6.49
CA SER A 73 -30.67 -26.50 -5.64
C SER A 73 -29.53 -26.73 -4.63
N PHE A 74 -28.86 -25.69 -4.13
CA PHE A 74 -27.58 -25.83 -3.41
C PHE A 74 -27.45 -25.15 -2.03
N ASN A 75 -28.46 -24.48 -1.47
CA ASN A 75 -28.36 -23.95 -0.10
C ASN A 75 -29.63 -24.20 0.74
N PRO A 76 -29.63 -25.19 1.66
CA PRO A 76 -30.82 -25.57 2.43
C PRO A 76 -30.99 -24.85 3.78
N ILE A 77 -30.08 -23.96 4.19
CA ILE A 77 -30.11 -23.35 5.52
C ILE A 77 -30.77 -21.95 5.48
N PRO A 78 -31.89 -21.72 6.20
CA PRO A 78 -32.55 -20.42 6.24
C PRO A 78 -31.75 -19.40 7.06
N VAL A 79 -31.46 -18.24 6.45
CA VAL A 79 -30.96 -17.04 7.15
C VAL A 79 -32.15 -16.32 7.78
N VAL A 80 -32.11 -16.12 9.10
CA VAL A 80 -33.16 -15.39 9.83
C VAL A 80 -32.75 -13.91 9.90
N HIS A 81 -33.51 -13.05 9.21
CA HIS A 81 -33.21 -11.64 9.19
C HIS A 81 -34.00 -10.84 10.24
N LEU A 82 -33.33 -9.92 10.91
CA LEU A 82 -33.90 -9.02 11.91
C LEU A 82 -33.67 -7.58 11.48
N HIS A 83 -34.75 -6.80 11.46
CA HIS A 83 -34.73 -5.39 11.04
C HIS A 83 -34.77 -4.51 12.28
N LEU A 84 -33.67 -3.80 12.54
CA LEU A 84 -33.63 -2.86 13.64
C LEU A 84 -32.55 -1.80 13.44
N ASP A 85 -32.72 -0.67 14.13
CA ASP A 85 -31.67 0.31 14.29
C ASP A 85 -30.78 -0.08 15.47
N LEU A 86 -29.48 -0.25 15.21
CA LEU A 86 -28.50 -0.58 16.24
C LEU A 86 -28.26 0.58 17.21
N ALA A 87 -28.62 1.81 16.82
CA ALA A 87 -28.56 2.98 17.69
C ALA A 87 -29.69 2.99 18.74
N ASP A 88 -30.77 2.22 18.54
CA ASP A 88 -31.88 2.10 19.50
C ASP A 88 -31.66 0.89 20.45
N PRO A 89 -31.23 1.13 21.70
CA PRO A 89 -30.97 0.04 22.65
C PRO A 89 -32.22 -0.78 23.00
N ALA A 90 -33.41 -0.18 22.98
CA ALA A 90 -34.64 -0.87 23.30
C ALA A 90 -35.04 -1.83 22.16
N ALA A 91 -34.91 -1.39 20.90
CA ALA A 91 -35.13 -2.23 19.73
C ALA A 91 -34.14 -3.40 19.68
N VAL A 92 -32.85 -3.14 19.92
CA VAL A 92 -31.80 -4.18 20.01
C VAL A 92 -32.12 -5.19 21.11
N ALA A 93 -32.42 -4.70 22.33
CA ALA A 93 -32.76 -5.56 23.44
C ALA A 93 -33.99 -6.42 23.17
N HIS A 94 -35.04 -5.87 22.53
CA HIS A 94 -36.25 -6.61 22.19
C HIS A 94 -35.97 -7.70 21.14
N ALA A 95 -35.28 -7.36 20.05
CA ALA A 95 -35.02 -8.27 18.94
C ALA A 95 -34.06 -9.41 19.32
N LEU A 96 -33.03 -9.13 20.12
CA LEU A 96 -32.03 -10.12 20.52
C LEU A 96 -32.42 -10.91 21.78
N LYS A 97 -33.46 -10.50 22.53
CA LYS A 97 -33.88 -11.15 23.79
C LYS A 97 -34.13 -12.65 23.65
N ALA A 98 -34.70 -13.09 22.53
CA ALA A 98 -35.08 -14.48 22.31
C ALA A 98 -33.95 -15.34 21.72
N LEU A 99 -32.85 -14.73 21.27
CA LEU A 99 -31.76 -15.42 20.58
C LEU A 99 -30.70 -15.82 21.60
N THR A 100 -30.87 -16.99 22.22
CA THR A 100 -29.98 -17.49 23.28
C THR A 100 -28.95 -18.50 22.79
N ASP A 101 -29.07 -18.93 21.53
CA ASP A 101 -28.26 -19.97 20.90
C ASP A 101 -27.04 -19.43 20.14
N ILE A 102 -26.81 -18.11 20.15
CA ILE A 102 -25.70 -17.47 19.43
C ILE A 102 -24.36 -17.98 19.97
N THR A 103 -23.50 -18.42 19.05
CA THR A 103 -22.15 -18.92 19.37
C THR A 103 -21.04 -17.97 18.91
N HIS A 104 -21.28 -17.24 17.81
CA HIS A 104 -20.31 -16.34 17.19
C HIS A 104 -20.97 -15.04 16.79
N VAL A 105 -20.34 -13.90 17.10
CA VAL A 105 -20.78 -12.58 16.64
C VAL A 105 -19.79 -12.07 15.60
N PHE A 106 -20.29 -11.68 14.43
CA PHE A 106 -19.52 -11.02 13.38
C PHE A 106 -20.03 -9.58 13.24
N TYR A 107 -19.30 -8.62 13.81
CA TYR A 107 -19.67 -7.21 13.80
C TYR A 107 -18.97 -6.47 12.65
N THR A 108 -19.75 -6.14 11.61
CA THR A 108 -19.29 -5.42 10.42
C THR A 108 -20.12 -4.15 10.16
N ALA A 109 -20.85 -3.67 11.16
CA ALA A 109 -21.69 -2.48 11.07
C ALA A 109 -20.90 -1.20 11.35
N TRP A 110 -21.24 -0.14 10.63
CA TRP A 110 -20.71 1.20 10.84
C TRP A 110 -21.76 2.23 10.41
N SER A 111 -21.74 3.41 11.03
CA SER A 111 -22.53 4.58 10.63
C SER A 111 -21.61 5.76 10.35
N ALA A 112 -21.76 6.38 9.18
CA ALA A 112 -20.99 7.58 8.81
C ALA A 112 -21.37 8.84 9.62
N CYS A 113 -22.45 8.82 10.41
CA CYS A 113 -22.95 9.95 11.22
C CYS A 113 -22.83 11.33 10.50
N PRO A 114 -23.56 11.55 9.39
CA PRO A 114 -23.39 12.75 8.57
C PRO A 114 -23.61 14.04 9.37
N GLY A 115 -22.64 14.95 9.33
CA GLY A 115 -22.70 16.24 10.03
C GLY A 115 -22.30 16.19 11.51
N ALA A 116 -21.91 15.03 12.05
CA ALA A 116 -21.38 14.88 13.40
C ALA A 116 -19.85 15.06 13.43
N THR A 117 -19.29 15.43 14.58
CA THR A 117 -17.84 15.41 14.77
C THR A 117 -17.35 13.96 14.81
N GLU A 118 -16.04 13.75 14.71
CA GLU A 118 -15.50 12.40 14.79
C GLU A 118 -15.66 11.76 16.17
N ASP A 119 -15.53 12.55 17.25
CA ASP A 119 -15.80 12.10 18.61
C ASP A 119 -17.27 11.64 18.75
N ASP A 120 -18.22 12.36 18.14
CA ASP A 120 -19.63 11.99 18.11
C ASP A 120 -19.86 10.70 17.31
N ALA A 121 -19.23 10.58 16.13
CA ALA A 121 -19.30 9.38 15.30
C ALA A 121 -18.70 8.16 16.03
N ARG A 122 -17.62 8.36 16.78
CA ARG A 122 -16.96 7.34 17.59
C ARG A 122 -17.87 6.87 18.73
N GLU A 123 -18.45 7.78 19.50
CA GLU A 123 -19.39 7.40 20.56
C GLU A 123 -20.64 6.72 19.99
N ALA A 124 -21.17 7.20 18.87
CA ALA A 124 -22.33 6.57 18.21
C ALA A 124 -22.03 5.14 17.76
N ASN A 125 -20.90 4.90 17.09
CA ASN A 125 -20.51 3.55 16.67
C ASN A 125 -20.14 2.65 17.86
N GLY A 126 -19.51 3.21 18.90
CA GLY A 126 -19.26 2.53 20.16
C GLY A 126 -20.55 2.11 20.87
N ALA A 127 -21.56 2.99 20.91
CA ALA A 127 -22.88 2.70 21.47
C ALA A 127 -23.60 1.59 20.68
N MET A 128 -23.52 1.57 19.35
CA MET A 128 -24.09 0.49 18.53
C MET A 128 -23.50 -0.89 18.89
N LEU A 129 -22.16 -0.98 19.04
CA LEU A 129 -21.52 -2.23 19.46
C LEU A 129 -21.93 -2.63 20.89
N ARG A 130 -21.95 -1.66 21.81
CA ARG A 130 -22.36 -1.84 23.20
C ARG A 130 -23.80 -2.35 23.33
N ASN A 131 -24.73 -1.81 22.54
CA ASN A 131 -26.12 -2.22 22.53
C ASN A 131 -26.28 -3.70 22.15
N VAL A 132 -25.44 -4.20 21.24
CA VAL A 132 -25.45 -5.62 20.85
C VAL A 132 -24.82 -6.49 21.93
N LEU A 133 -23.58 -6.18 22.35
CA LEU A 133 -22.82 -7.04 23.26
C LEU A 133 -23.45 -7.14 24.65
N SER A 134 -23.97 -6.02 25.19
CA SER A 134 -24.65 -6.00 26.50
C SER A 134 -25.90 -6.90 26.56
N VAL A 135 -26.46 -7.27 25.40
CA VAL A 135 -27.58 -8.21 25.31
C VAL A 135 -27.11 -9.64 25.06
N VAL A 136 -26.19 -9.83 24.11
CA VAL A 136 -25.75 -11.17 23.66
C VAL A 136 -24.88 -11.85 24.73
N VAL A 137 -23.89 -11.14 25.28
CA VAL A 137 -22.90 -11.70 26.22
C VAL A 137 -23.56 -12.34 27.45
N PRO A 138 -24.47 -11.69 28.20
CA PRO A 138 -25.08 -12.30 29.37
C PRO A 138 -26.19 -13.32 29.06
N ARG A 139 -26.70 -13.38 27.83
CA ARG A 139 -27.86 -14.23 27.47
C ARG A 139 -27.54 -15.45 26.61
N CYS A 140 -26.37 -15.46 25.98
CA CYS A 140 -25.96 -16.55 25.10
C CYS A 140 -24.87 -17.37 25.80
N PRO A 141 -25.23 -18.39 26.60
CA PRO A 141 -24.24 -19.20 27.33
C PRO A 141 -23.31 -20.00 26.41
N ALA A 142 -23.68 -20.18 25.14
CA ALA A 142 -22.89 -20.85 24.11
C ALA A 142 -22.01 -19.89 23.30
N LEU A 143 -21.99 -18.59 23.62
CA LEU A 143 -21.13 -17.61 22.95
C LEU A 143 -19.67 -17.95 23.24
N VAL A 144 -18.88 -18.13 22.19
CA VAL A 144 -17.45 -18.50 22.30
C VAL A 144 -16.52 -17.48 21.66
N HIS A 145 -17.01 -16.67 20.71
CA HIS A 145 -16.16 -15.74 19.98
C HIS A 145 -16.89 -14.50 19.45
N VAL A 146 -16.21 -13.36 19.47
CA VAL A 146 -16.69 -12.09 18.90
C VAL A 146 -15.64 -11.50 17.96
N CYS A 147 -15.98 -11.41 16.67
CA CYS A 147 -15.17 -10.75 15.65
C CYS A 147 -15.65 -9.30 15.47
N VAL A 148 -14.75 -8.32 15.53
CA VAL A 148 -15.06 -6.91 15.22
C VAL A 148 -14.22 -6.42 14.04
N GLN A 149 -14.89 -5.91 13.01
CA GLN A 149 -14.24 -5.24 11.89
C GLN A 149 -14.15 -3.74 12.15
N ILE A 150 -12.95 -3.16 12.01
CA ILE A 150 -12.72 -1.72 12.10
C ILE A 150 -12.19 -1.14 10.77
N GLY A 151 -11.06 -1.64 10.28
CA GLY A 151 -10.33 -1.12 9.10
C GLY A 151 -9.03 -0.39 9.45
N ARG A 152 -8.31 0.05 8.41
CA ARG A 152 -6.99 0.72 8.53
C ARG A 152 -6.99 2.14 9.10
N LYS A 153 -8.16 2.74 9.34
CA LYS A 153 -8.29 4.02 10.05
C LYS A 153 -7.65 3.99 11.44
N ARG A 154 -7.42 2.80 12.00
CA ARG A 154 -6.59 2.62 13.19
C ARG A 154 -5.19 3.25 13.09
N PHE A 155 -4.62 3.26 11.89
CA PHE A 155 -3.24 3.71 11.63
C PHE A 155 -3.17 5.11 11.00
N VAL A 156 -4.32 5.69 10.67
CA VAL A 156 -4.42 6.88 9.84
C VAL A 156 -5.46 7.80 10.47
N ASP A 157 -5.03 9.03 10.81
CA ASP A 157 -5.92 10.08 11.33
C ASP A 157 -7.20 10.17 10.45
N PRO A 158 -8.35 10.44 11.06
CA PRO A 158 -9.66 10.41 10.44
C PRO A 158 -9.79 11.55 9.43
N PHE A 159 -10.88 11.56 8.66
CA PHE A 159 -11.10 12.31 7.41
C PHE A 159 -11.11 13.86 7.51
N GLU A 160 -10.36 14.47 8.44
CA GLU A 160 -9.99 15.89 8.48
C GLU A 160 -8.46 16.07 8.28
N PRO A 161 -8.01 17.22 7.76
CA PRO A 161 -6.69 17.31 7.15
C PRO A 161 -5.56 17.39 8.19
N MET A 162 -4.80 16.29 8.30
CA MET A 162 -3.36 16.22 8.58
C MET A 162 -2.90 16.93 9.87
N SER A 163 -3.09 16.27 11.02
CA SER A 163 -2.35 16.60 12.24
C SER A 163 -0.93 15.97 12.25
N GLY A 164 0.00 16.60 12.97
CA GLY A 164 1.45 16.37 12.91
C GLY A 164 1.98 15.00 13.37
N ILE A 165 1.11 14.06 13.76
CA ILE A 165 1.50 12.68 14.11
C ILE A 165 1.87 11.85 12.86
N PHE A 166 1.59 12.38 11.66
CA PHE A 166 1.94 11.76 10.38
C PHE A 166 3.45 11.60 10.12
N ALA A 167 4.32 12.34 10.79
CA ALA A 167 5.76 12.26 10.55
C ALA A 167 6.41 10.98 11.11
N ALA A 168 5.76 10.28 12.06
CA ALA A 168 6.26 9.04 12.64
C ALA A 168 5.57 7.79 12.05
N ILE A 169 4.24 7.83 11.85
CA ILE A 169 3.45 6.66 11.44
C ILE A 169 3.34 6.52 9.92
N GLY A 170 3.33 7.64 9.17
CA GLY A 170 3.35 7.62 7.70
C GLY A 170 4.65 7.07 7.09
N ALA A 171 5.70 6.92 7.91
CA ALA A 171 6.98 6.32 7.55
C ALA A 171 7.05 4.79 7.79
N MET A 172 6.08 4.19 8.49
CA MET A 172 6.00 2.76 8.78
C MET A 172 5.10 2.02 7.78
N ARG A 173 5.34 2.17 6.48
CA ARG A 173 4.73 1.27 5.48
C ARG A 173 5.69 0.12 5.19
N PRO A 174 5.26 -1.15 5.32
CA PRO A 174 3.91 -1.63 5.68
C PRO A 174 3.54 -1.39 7.16
N TYR A 175 2.27 -1.07 7.44
CA TYR A 175 1.77 -0.76 8.79
C TYR A 175 1.74 -2.02 9.67
N PRO A 176 2.55 -2.11 10.72
CA PRO A 176 2.51 -3.26 11.62
C PRO A 176 1.40 -3.09 12.67
N GLU A 177 0.90 -4.20 13.21
CA GLU A 177 -0.26 -4.22 14.11
C GLU A 177 0.03 -3.66 15.52
N ASP A 178 1.30 -3.45 15.84
CA ASP A 178 1.85 -3.05 17.15
C ASP A 178 2.24 -1.57 17.23
N VAL A 179 1.87 -0.73 16.26
CA VAL A 179 2.11 0.71 16.37
C VAL A 179 1.39 1.31 17.59
N PRO A 180 2.03 2.24 18.33
CA PRO A 180 1.39 2.92 19.45
C PRO A 180 0.05 3.55 19.04
N ARG A 181 -0.95 3.40 19.91
CA ARG A 181 -2.30 3.92 19.67
C ARG A 181 -2.25 5.44 19.48
N LEU A 182 -3.01 5.95 18.51
CA LEU A 182 -3.44 7.35 18.54
C LEU A 182 -4.40 7.52 19.75
N GLU A 183 -4.26 8.57 20.56
CA GLU A 183 -4.94 8.74 21.86
C GLU A 183 -6.45 9.00 21.75
N HIS A 184 -7.24 8.05 21.22
CA HIS A 184 -8.70 8.19 21.08
C HIS A 184 -9.39 6.83 21.25
N SER A 185 -10.52 6.78 21.96
CA SER A 185 -11.22 5.55 22.41
C SER A 185 -11.89 4.76 21.26
N ASP A 186 -11.26 3.68 20.80
CA ASP A 186 -11.70 2.89 19.63
C ASP A 186 -12.78 1.82 19.96
N LEU A 187 -13.45 1.26 18.92
CA LEU A 187 -14.36 0.09 19.03
C LEU A 187 -13.72 -1.13 19.73
N GLU A 188 -12.39 -1.24 19.64
CA GLU A 188 -11.61 -2.25 20.37
C GLU A 188 -11.78 -2.12 21.90
N ASP A 189 -11.85 -0.90 22.43
CA ASP A 189 -11.99 -0.67 23.87
C ASP A 189 -13.40 -1.03 24.35
N VAL A 190 -14.41 -0.76 23.53
CA VAL A 190 -15.79 -1.20 23.81
C VAL A 190 -15.87 -2.72 23.79
N LEU A 191 -15.30 -3.37 22.77
CA LEU A 191 -15.24 -4.83 22.69
C LEU A 191 -14.61 -5.45 23.94
N LEU A 192 -13.42 -4.98 24.33
CA LEU A 192 -12.71 -5.52 25.48
C LEU A 192 -13.49 -5.27 26.77
N ARG A 193 -14.03 -4.08 26.97
CA ARG A 193 -14.82 -3.72 28.16
C ARG A 193 -16.06 -4.60 28.30
N GLU A 194 -16.84 -4.78 27.24
CA GLU A 194 -18.08 -5.57 27.26
C GLU A 194 -17.81 -7.07 27.46
N LEU A 195 -16.64 -7.55 27.04
CA LEU A 195 -16.22 -8.93 27.27
C LEU A 195 -15.46 -9.12 28.61
N GLY A 196 -15.30 -8.07 29.41
CA GLY A 196 -14.58 -8.13 30.69
C GLY A 196 -13.06 -8.32 30.55
N HIS A 197 -12.49 -7.95 29.40
CA HIS A 197 -11.06 -8.03 29.10
C HIS A 197 -10.34 -6.70 29.37
N SER A 198 -9.03 -6.78 29.62
CA SER A 198 -8.13 -5.62 29.75
C SER A 198 -7.00 -5.71 28.74
N TRP A 199 -6.50 -4.55 28.32
CA TRP A 199 -5.39 -4.44 27.38
C TRP A 199 -4.06 -4.22 28.12
N PRO A 200 -2.93 -4.81 27.69
CA PRO A 200 -2.79 -6.03 26.90
C PRO A 200 -2.74 -7.25 27.85
N SER A 201 -3.80 -8.06 27.88
CA SER A 201 -3.81 -9.33 28.62
C SER A 201 -3.66 -10.50 27.65
N TRP A 202 -2.48 -11.15 27.68
CA TRP A 202 -2.10 -12.27 26.82
C TRP A 202 -2.44 -13.65 27.43
N ALA A 203 -2.99 -13.69 28.64
CA ALA A 203 -3.08 -14.90 29.47
C ALA A 203 -4.49 -15.23 30.01
N ASN A 204 -5.55 -14.61 29.49
CA ASN A 204 -6.87 -14.94 30.00
C ASN A 204 -7.45 -16.18 29.29
N ASP A 205 -7.56 -17.29 30.03
CA ASP A 205 -8.48 -18.42 29.77
C ASP A 205 -9.95 -17.94 29.90
N ALA A 206 -10.31 -16.88 29.17
CA ALA A 206 -11.65 -16.34 29.19
C ALA A 206 -12.58 -17.24 28.37
N ALA A 207 -13.79 -17.43 28.90
CA ALA A 207 -14.84 -18.21 28.24
C ALA A 207 -15.21 -17.68 26.84
N ILE A 208 -15.07 -16.37 26.61
CA ILE A 208 -15.36 -15.71 25.32
C ILE A 208 -14.07 -15.09 24.78
N THR A 209 -13.69 -15.54 23.58
CA THR A 209 -12.53 -15.04 22.84
C THR A 209 -12.92 -13.94 21.85
N TRP A 210 -11.94 -13.21 21.33
CA TRP A 210 -12.19 -12.11 20.40
C TRP A 210 -11.12 -12.02 19.32
N SER A 211 -11.48 -11.36 18.21
CA SER A 211 -10.58 -10.99 17.13
C SER A 211 -10.94 -9.62 16.57
N VAL A 212 -9.92 -8.87 16.11
CA VAL A 212 -10.12 -7.58 15.44
C VAL A 212 -9.56 -7.64 14.03
N HIS A 213 -10.37 -7.24 13.05
CA HIS A 213 -10.01 -7.30 11.63
C HIS A 213 -9.86 -5.90 11.04
N ARG A 214 -8.72 -5.64 10.40
CA ARG A 214 -8.32 -4.32 9.89
C ARG A 214 -8.12 -4.31 8.37
N PRO A 215 -9.17 -4.57 7.56
CA PRO A 215 -9.04 -4.59 6.11
C PRO A 215 -8.60 -3.24 5.55
N ALA A 216 -7.95 -3.29 4.39
CA ALA A 216 -7.70 -2.15 3.52
C ALA A 216 -9.02 -1.68 2.86
N THR A 217 -8.93 -0.94 1.76
CA THR A 217 -10.11 -0.65 0.93
C THR A 217 -10.78 -1.97 0.52
N VAL A 218 -12.04 -2.17 0.91
CA VAL A 218 -12.74 -3.44 0.67
C VAL A 218 -13.29 -3.48 -0.75
N PHE A 219 -12.96 -4.55 -1.48
CA PHE A 219 -13.50 -4.84 -2.81
C PHE A 219 -14.59 -5.92 -2.66
N GLY A 220 -15.82 -5.59 -3.06
CA GLY A 220 -16.91 -6.54 -3.00
C GLY A 220 -18.25 -5.91 -3.41
N PHE A 221 -19.32 -6.69 -3.24
CA PHE A 221 -20.64 -6.32 -3.72
C PHE A 221 -21.62 -6.09 -2.56
N SER A 222 -21.94 -4.83 -2.31
CA SER A 222 -23.16 -4.44 -1.61
C SER A 222 -23.59 -3.04 -2.08
N PRO A 223 -24.70 -2.92 -2.83
CA PRO A 223 -25.26 -1.64 -3.27
C PRO A 223 -25.72 -0.73 -2.14
N ARG A 224 -25.92 -1.26 -0.92
CA ARG A 224 -26.32 -0.49 0.26
C ARG A 224 -25.16 -0.14 1.18
N SER A 225 -23.94 -0.56 0.84
CA SER A 225 -22.77 -0.15 1.60
C SER A 225 -22.49 1.33 1.38
N GLU A 226 -22.29 2.06 2.48
CA GLU A 226 -21.90 3.47 2.48
C GLU A 226 -20.45 3.67 1.97
N SER A 227 -19.66 2.60 1.88
CA SER A 227 -18.27 2.62 1.39
C SER A 227 -18.05 1.45 0.42
N ASN A 228 -18.42 1.63 -0.85
CA ASN A 228 -18.22 0.63 -1.91
C ASN A 228 -17.58 1.24 -3.16
N VAL A 229 -16.25 1.18 -3.23
CA VAL A 229 -15.48 1.73 -4.33
C VAL A 229 -15.80 1.06 -5.68
N ILE A 230 -16.04 -0.25 -5.70
CA ILE A 230 -16.30 -1.00 -6.94
C ILE A 230 -17.65 -0.59 -7.51
N ALA A 231 -18.71 -0.58 -6.69
CA ALA A 231 -20.04 -0.18 -7.15
C ALA A 231 -20.03 1.27 -7.65
N SER A 232 -19.39 2.20 -6.93
CA SER A 232 -19.27 3.60 -7.36
C SER A 232 -18.55 3.75 -8.70
N LEU A 233 -17.43 3.05 -8.90
CA LEU A 233 -16.68 3.08 -10.16
C LEU A 233 -17.46 2.44 -11.32
N CYS A 234 -18.18 1.34 -11.07
CA CYS A 234 -19.05 0.71 -12.06
C CYS A 234 -20.19 1.64 -12.49
N VAL A 235 -20.84 2.34 -11.55
CA VAL A 235 -21.89 3.33 -11.87
C VAL A 235 -21.31 4.49 -12.67
N TYR A 236 -20.16 5.02 -12.28
CA TYR A 236 -19.46 6.07 -13.05
C TYR A 236 -19.18 5.62 -14.48
N ALA A 237 -18.67 4.39 -14.66
CA ALA A 237 -18.40 3.84 -15.98
C ALA A 237 -19.67 3.62 -16.81
N ALA A 238 -20.76 3.17 -16.19
CA ALA A 238 -22.05 2.99 -16.87
C ALA A 238 -22.62 4.32 -17.36
N ILE A 239 -22.53 5.38 -16.56
CA ILE A 239 -22.95 6.73 -16.94
C ILE A 239 -22.10 7.24 -18.10
N CYS A 240 -20.77 7.15 -18.02
CA CYS A 240 -19.89 7.55 -19.12
C CYS A 240 -20.22 6.80 -20.42
N CYS A 241 -20.48 5.49 -20.33
CA CYS A 241 -20.88 4.68 -21.47
C CYS A 241 -22.21 5.16 -22.07
N LYS A 242 -23.22 5.43 -21.23
CA LYS A 242 -24.54 5.91 -21.66
C LYS A 242 -24.48 7.28 -22.34
N GLU A 243 -23.59 8.16 -21.87
CA GLU A 243 -23.40 9.51 -22.40
C GLU A 243 -22.46 9.55 -23.62
N GLY A 244 -21.85 8.43 -24.01
CA GLY A 244 -20.79 8.41 -25.04
C GLY A 244 -19.51 9.16 -24.60
N ALA A 245 -19.37 9.41 -23.29
CA ALA A 245 -18.24 10.11 -22.71
C ALA A 245 -17.07 9.16 -22.42
N ARG A 246 -15.84 9.69 -22.49
CA ARG A 246 -14.65 8.95 -22.06
C ARG A 246 -14.66 8.76 -20.54
N LEU A 247 -14.30 7.56 -20.09
CA LEU A 247 -14.04 7.27 -18.68
C LEU A 247 -12.77 8.01 -18.23
N ARG A 248 -12.91 9.15 -17.55
CA ARG A 248 -11.78 9.98 -17.11
C ARG A 248 -11.39 9.60 -15.68
N TRP A 249 -10.10 9.61 -15.38
CA TRP A 249 -9.63 9.40 -14.01
C TRP A 249 -10.01 10.58 -13.12
N PRO A 250 -10.76 10.38 -12.01
CA PRO A 250 -11.19 11.45 -11.13
C PRO A 250 -10.25 11.68 -9.93
N GLY A 251 -9.23 10.84 -9.76
CA GLY A 251 -8.35 10.83 -8.59
C GLY A 251 -7.07 11.64 -8.76
N SER A 252 -6.21 11.62 -7.73
CA SER A 252 -4.89 12.24 -7.78
C SER A 252 -3.90 11.39 -8.59
N LEU A 253 -2.79 12.01 -8.98
CA LEU A 253 -1.67 11.31 -9.62
C LEU A 253 -1.02 10.28 -8.67
N VAL A 254 -0.99 10.57 -7.36
CA VAL A 254 -0.48 9.64 -6.34
C VAL A 254 -1.31 8.36 -6.29
N ALA A 255 -2.63 8.44 -6.38
CA ALA A 255 -3.49 7.26 -6.42
C ALA A 255 -3.44 6.53 -7.77
N TRP A 256 -3.03 7.20 -8.84
CA TRP A 256 -2.87 6.63 -10.18
C TRP A 256 -1.54 5.87 -10.33
N ASP A 257 -0.43 6.47 -9.89
CA ASP A 257 0.93 5.96 -10.07
C ASP A 257 1.51 5.26 -8.83
N GLY A 258 0.90 5.47 -7.66
CA GLY A 258 1.33 4.89 -6.39
C GLY A 258 0.86 3.45 -6.20
N PHE A 259 1.52 2.74 -5.27
CA PHE A 259 1.06 1.42 -4.86
C PHE A 259 -0.17 1.53 -3.97
N SER A 260 -1.24 0.83 -4.36
CA SER A 260 -2.44 0.64 -3.57
C SER A 260 -2.66 -0.85 -3.36
N ASP A 261 -3.22 -1.21 -2.22
CA ASP A 261 -3.73 -2.54 -1.93
C ASP A 261 -5.21 -2.46 -1.57
N ALA A 262 -5.87 -3.62 -1.63
CA ALA A 262 -7.28 -3.77 -1.31
C ALA A 262 -7.47 -5.09 -0.57
N SER A 263 -8.61 -5.22 0.10
CA SER A 263 -9.03 -6.44 0.75
C SER A 263 -10.28 -6.97 0.06
N ASP A 264 -10.21 -8.19 -0.46
CA ASP A 264 -11.39 -8.85 -1.03
C ASP A 264 -12.40 -9.17 0.09
N ALA A 265 -13.68 -8.89 -0.13
CA ALA A 265 -14.72 -9.06 0.88
C ALA A 265 -14.92 -10.51 1.31
N GLU A 266 -14.79 -11.47 0.38
CA GLU A 266 -14.88 -12.90 0.67
C GLU A 266 -13.65 -13.35 1.48
N LEU A 267 -12.46 -12.86 1.12
CA LEU A 267 -11.24 -13.14 1.88
C LEU A 267 -11.28 -12.55 3.30
N VAL A 268 -11.88 -11.38 3.49
CA VAL A 268 -12.10 -10.81 4.84
C VAL A 268 -13.08 -11.67 5.65
N ALA A 269 -14.14 -12.18 5.02
CA ALA A 269 -15.08 -13.10 5.65
C ALA A 269 -14.40 -14.43 6.04
N GLU A 270 -13.57 -14.99 5.16
CA GLU A 270 -12.77 -16.20 5.42
C GLU A 270 -11.77 -15.97 6.57
N HIS A 271 -11.10 -14.83 6.60
CA HIS A 271 -10.17 -14.48 7.66
C HIS A 271 -10.88 -14.32 9.02
N ALA A 272 -12.09 -13.76 9.03
CA ALA A 272 -12.94 -13.70 10.23
C ALA A 272 -13.37 -15.09 10.71
N LEU A 273 -13.67 -16.00 9.79
CA LEU A 273 -13.98 -17.40 10.10
C LEU A 273 -12.77 -18.15 10.65
N TRP A 274 -11.60 -17.97 10.04
CA TRP A 274 -10.35 -18.55 10.53
C TRP A 274 -10.08 -18.10 11.96
N ALA A 275 -10.17 -16.79 12.25
CA ALA A 275 -9.90 -16.27 13.59
C ALA A 275 -10.89 -16.77 14.66
N ALA A 276 -12.15 -16.96 14.27
CA ALA A 276 -13.19 -17.50 15.13
C ALA A 276 -12.97 -18.98 15.50
N LEU A 277 -12.43 -19.77 14.57
CA LEU A 277 -12.34 -21.22 14.69
C LEU A 277 -10.98 -21.68 15.21
N GLU A 278 -9.89 -21.09 14.72
CA GLU A 278 -8.53 -21.54 15.02
C GLU A 278 -8.01 -20.91 16.32
N PRO A 279 -7.42 -21.71 17.23
CA PRO A 279 -6.81 -21.17 18.46
C PRO A 279 -5.77 -20.08 18.19
N SER A 280 -4.98 -20.21 17.12
CA SER A 280 -3.97 -19.23 16.71
C SER A 280 -4.54 -17.90 16.22
N GLY A 281 -5.84 -17.82 15.94
CA GLY A 281 -6.50 -16.59 15.53
C GLY A 281 -7.20 -15.85 16.67
N LYS A 282 -7.25 -16.45 17.87
CA LYS A 282 -7.95 -15.90 19.04
C LYS A 282 -7.04 -14.99 19.85
N ASN A 283 -7.60 -13.88 20.33
CA ASN A 283 -6.98 -12.94 21.28
C ASN A 283 -5.58 -12.45 20.84
N GLN A 284 -5.34 -12.35 19.53
CA GLN A 284 -4.00 -12.09 18.99
C GLN A 284 -3.55 -10.64 19.25
N THR A 285 -2.52 -10.54 20.07
CA THR A 285 -1.45 -9.53 20.04
C THR A 285 -0.13 -10.31 20.19
N ARG A 286 0.97 -9.95 19.50
CA ARG A 286 2.24 -10.74 19.51
C ARG A 286 2.65 -11.15 20.94
N PHE A 287 3.21 -12.35 21.10
CA PHE A 287 3.87 -12.81 22.34
C PHE A 287 5.41 -12.80 22.17
N LYS A 288 6.16 -12.61 23.26
CA LYS A 288 7.64 -12.70 23.23
C LYS A 288 8.07 -14.16 23.30
N LEU A 289 9.02 -14.55 22.46
CA LEU A 289 9.60 -15.89 22.48
C LEU A 289 10.27 -16.20 23.82
N GLU A 290 10.86 -15.20 24.47
CA GLU A 290 11.40 -15.27 25.84
C GLU A 290 10.34 -15.67 26.86
N GLU A 291 9.16 -15.08 26.78
CA GLU A 291 8.04 -15.38 27.68
C GLU A 291 7.46 -16.78 27.38
N ALA A 292 7.42 -17.20 26.11
CA ALA A 292 6.93 -18.52 25.72
C ALA A 292 7.92 -19.67 25.99
N MET A 293 9.20 -19.37 26.17
CA MET A 293 10.23 -20.38 26.48
C MET A 293 10.59 -20.44 27.96
N ALA A 294 10.09 -19.51 28.77
CA ALA A 294 10.25 -19.54 30.23
C ALA A 294 9.70 -20.84 30.85
N GLY A 295 10.49 -21.47 31.73
CA GLY A 295 10.06 -22.67 32.46
C GLY A 295 10.17 -24.00 31.69
N LYS A 296 10.77 -24.00 30.49
CA LYS A 296 10.93 -25.20 29.64
C LYS A 296 12.28 -25.92 29.81
N GLU A 297 13.04 -25.60 30.84
CA GLU A 297 14.40 -26.14 31.07
C GLU A 297 14.37 -27.66 31.26
N ALA A 298 13.40 -28.19 32.02
CA ALA A 298 13.24 -29.63 32.24
C ALA A 298 12.91 -30.38 30.93
N LEU A 299 12.10 -29.77 30.06
CA LEU A 299 11.73 -30.34 28.77
C LEU A 299 12.95 -30.38 27.83
N TRP A 300 13.79 -29.35 27.86
CA TRP A 300 15.05 -29.34 27.12
C TRP A 300 16.02 -30.43 27.61
N ALA A 301 16.18 -30.59 28.92
CA ALA A 301 17.01 -31.63 29.52
C ALA A 301 16.53 -33.04 29.11
N GLU A 302 15.22 -33.25 29.02
CA GLU A 302 14.64 -34.50 28.51
C GLU A 302 15.02 -34.74 27.04
N ILE A 303 14.88 -33.72 26.18
CA ILE A 303 15.23 -33.81 24.75
C ILE A 303 16.73 -34.15 24.59
N VAL A 304 17.59 -33.48 25.35
CA VAL A 304 19.05 -33.72 25.33
C VAL A 304 19.36 -35.18 25.66
N ARG A 305 18.73 -35.72 26.71
CA ARG A 305 18.88 -37.12 27.12
C ARG A 305 18.35 -38.09 26.08
N GLU A 306 17.15 -37.86 25.55
CA GLU A 306 16.51 -38.76 24.59
C GLU A 306 17.22 -38.82 23.24
N LYS A 307 17.76 -37.68 22.80
CA LYS A 307 18.42 -37.55 21.50
C LYS A 307 19.93 -37.77 21.59
N GLY A 308 20.47 -38.05 22.78
CA GLY A 308 21.90 -38.24 23.01
C GLY A 308 22.72 -37.01 22.62
N LEU A 309 22.18 -35.82 22.88
CA LEU A 309 22.84 -34.55 22.57
C LEU A 309 23.89 -34.22 23.64
N VAL A 310 24.77 -33.29 23.29
CA VAL A 310 25.72 -32.73 24.27
C VAL A 310 24.92 -32.05 25.39
N GLU A 311 25.26 -32.37 26.63
CA GLU A 311 24.59 -31.85 27.82
C GLU A 311 24.72 -30.32 27.87
N THR A 312 23.58 -29.63 27.80
CA THR A 312 23.50 -28.17 27.71
C THR A 312 22.28 -27.67 28.47
N GLU A 313 22.46 -26.61 29.25
CA GLU A 313 21.34 -25.89 29.87
C GLU A 313 20.66 -24.99 28.83
N LEU A 314 19.32 -24.94 28.86
CA LEU A 314 18.54 -24.25 27.81
C LEU A 314 18.96 -22.78 27.67
N ASN A 315 19.16 -22.08 28.78
CA ASN A 315 19.47 -20.65 28.80
C ASN A 315 20.94 -20.35 28.45
N ASP A 316 21.83 -21.36 28.40
CA ASP A 316 23.23 -21.17 28.01
C ASP A 316 23.42 -21.18 26.49
N ILE A 317 22.52 -21.84 25.77
CA ILE A 317 22.58 -21.99 24.30
C ILE A 317 21.55 -21.11 23.57
N THR A 318 20.69 -20.42 24.32
CA THR A 318 19.61 -19.61 23.76
C THR A 318 19.59 -18.22 24.38
N ALA A 319 19.42 -17.21 23.54
CA ALA A 319 19.31 -15.81 23.95
C ALA A 319 17.96 -15.28 23.50
N TRP A 320 16.90 -15.68 24.20
CA TRP A 320 15.53 -15.40 23.78
C TRP A 320 15.23 -13.91 23.66
N TRP A 321 15.66 -13.11 24.64
CA TRP A 321 15.56 -11.65 24.60
C TRP A 321 16.21 -11.05 23.34
N PHE A 322 17.33 -11.63 22.87
CA PHE A 322 18.05 -11.16 21.70
C PHE A 322 17.33 -11.55 20.41
N VAL A 323 16.74 -12.75 20.38
CA VAL A 323 15.89 -13.19 19.25
C VAL A 323 14.64 -12.32 19.16
N ASP A 324 13.99 -12.03 20.29
CA ASP A 324 12.88 -11.10 20.34
C ASP A 324 13.30 -9.70 19.91
N ALA A 325 14.44 -9.20 20.37
CA ALA A 325 14.97 -7.90 19.94
C ALA A 325 15.32 -7.87 18.45
N LEU A 326 15.80 -8.97 17.87
CA LEU A 326 16.21 -9.08 16.47
C LEU A 326 15.01 -9.21 15.52
N ILE A 327 14.06 -10.08 15.86
CA ILE A 327 12.86 -10.34 15.03
C ILE A 327 11.86 -9.18 15.15
N ASN A 328 11.86 -8.48 16.29
CA ASN A 328 11.06 -7.28 16.50
C ASN A 328 11.86 -5.98 16.28
N ALA A 329 13.05 -6.03 15.66
CA ALA A 329 13.81 -4.84 15.34
C ALA A 329 13.13 -4.02 14.24
N ASP A 330 12.94 -2.72 14.49
CA ASP A 330 12.22 -1.78 13.62
C ASP A 330 12.87 -1.51 12.24
N LYS A 331 14.05 -2.09 11.94
CA LYS A 331 14.80 -1.93 10.68
C LYS A 331 15.68 -3.14 10.39
N GLU A 332 15.75 -3.58 9.13
CA GLU A 332 16.84 -4.43 8.64
C GLU A 332 18.15 -3.63 8.64
N GLN A 333 19.12 -4.02 9.48
CA GLN A 333 20.46 -3.44 9.49
C GLN A 333 21.37 -4.25 8.57
N ILE A 334 21.65 -3.73 7.38
CA ILE A 334 22.60 -4.35 6.44
C ILE A 334 23.97 -3.68 6.63
N GLU A 335 24.95 -4.47 7.03
CA GLU A 335 26.35 -4.03 7.17
C GLU A 335 27.13 -4.13 5.85
N ASN A 336 28.20 -3.33 5.74
CA ASN A 336 29.04 -3.26 4.56
C ASN A 336 30.42 -3.92 4.79
N MET A 337 30.72 -4.98 4.03
CA MET A 337 31.97 -5.75 4.11
C MET A 337 33.11 -5.24 3.19
N ASN A 338 32.97 -4.08 2.55
CA ASN A 338 33.94 -3.58 1.57
C ASN A 338 35.34 -3.40 2.17
N MET A 339 35.46 -2.87 3.38
CA MET A 339 36.76 -2.69 4.04
C MET A 339 37.46 -4.04 4.30
N SER A 340 36.70 -5.08 4.64
CA SER A 340 37.23 -6.44 4.81
C SER A 340 37.67 -7.05 3.48
N LYS A 341 36.91 -6.82 2.40
CA LYS A 341 37.25 -7.27 1.03
C LYS A 341 38.49 -6.55 0.48
N GLU A 342 38.61 -5.25 0.72
CA GLU A 342 39.77 -4.43 0.35
C GLU A 342 41.04 -4.85 1.11
N ARG A 343 40.89 -5.44 2.31
CA ARG A 343 41.99 -6.00 3.12
C ARG A 343 42.20 -7.51 2.91
N GLY A 344 41.62 -8.08 1.85
CA GLY A 344 41.89 -9.44 1.39
C GLY A 344 40.92 -10.53 1.86
N PHE A 345 39.88 -10.21 2.64
CA PHE A 345 38.84 -11.18 3.02
C PHE A 345 37.76 -11.28 1.92
N LEU A 346 37.86 -12.30 1.07
CA LEU A 346 36.94 -12.56 -0.04
C LEU A 346 35.93 -13.70 0.24
N GLY A 347 35.90 -14.22 1.46
CA GLY A 347 34.99 -15.28 1.86
C GLY A 347 33.53 -14.84 1.80
N PHE A 348 32.68 -15.60 1.11
CA PHE A 348 31.23 -15.43 1.14
C PHE A 348 30.54 -16.79 1.22
N ARG A 349 29.35 -16.82 1.82
CA ARG A 349 28.45 -17.98 1.85
C ARG A 349 27.17 -17.62 1.10
N ASN A 350 26.77 -18.46 0.15
CA ASN A 350 25.52 -18.31 -0.58
C ASN A 350 24.53 -19.38 -0.11
N THR A 351 23.43 -18.96 0.52
CA THR A 351 22.43 -19.84 1.16
C THR A 351 21.34 -20.33 0.21
N LEU A 352 21.43 -20.08 -1.11
CA LEU A 352 20.42 -20.48 -2.10
C LEU A 352 20.33 -21.99 -2.39
N LYS A 353 21.17 -22.84 -1.77
CA LYS A 353 21.23 -24.28 -2.10
C LYS A 353 20.32 -25.23 -1.31
N ASN A 354 19.52 -24.77 -0.34
CA ASN A 354 18.64 -25.64 0.46
C ASN A 354 17.13 -25.35 0.33
N ARG A 355 16.66 -24.83 -0.81
CA ARG A 355 15.20 -24.67 -1.08
C ARG A 355 14.71 -25.42 -2.31
N CYS A 356 15.43 -26.46 -2.74
CA CYS A 356 15.01 -27.35 -3.83
C CYS A 356 14.53 -28.69 -3.28
N GLU A 357 13.35 -28.72 -2.64
CA GLU A 357 12.60 -29.97 -2.40
C GLU A 357 11.19 -29.66 -1.84
N LEU A 358 10.33 -28.87 -2.54
CA LEU A 358 8.86 -28.96 -2.35
C LEU A 358 7.97 -28.22 -3.38
N MET A 359 8.39 -27.95 -4.61
CA MET A 359 7.53 -27.28 -5.60
C MET A 359 7.66 -27.88 -7.00
N THR A 360 7.51 -29.20 -7.09
CA THR A 360 7.34 -29.91 -8.37
C THR A 360 6.11 -30.80 -8.30
N ALA A 361 4.95 -30.22 -8.64
CA ALA A 361 3.78 -30.86 -9.27
C ALA A 361 2.50 -30.09 -8.92
N THR A 362 2.03 -29.24 -9.85
CA THR A 362 0.61 -28.95 -10.19
C THR A 362 0.54 -27.72 -11.10
N ALA A 363 1.19 -27.79 -12.27
CA ALA A 363 1.10 -26.79 -13.34
C ALA A 363 0.53 -27.41 -14.62
N LEU A 364 -0.46 -28.29 -14.49
CA LEU A 364 -1.05 -28.99 -15.63
C LEU A 364 -2.58 -29.13 -15.51
N LEU A 365 -3.29 -28.02 -15.29
CA LEU A 365 -4.75 -27.98 -15.51
C LEU A 365 -5.31 -26.55 -15.68
N ALA A 366 -4.59 -25.69 -16.42
CA ALA A 366 -5.07 -24.37 -16.81
C ALA A 366 -4.89 -24.12 -18.32
N VAL A 367 -5.04 -25.17 -19.13
CA VAL A 367 -4.88 -25.13 -20.60
C VAL A 367 -6.18 -25.45 -21.36
N ILE A 368 -7.32 -25.74 -20.72
CA ILE A 368 -8.49 -26.29 -21.44
C ILE A 368 -9.83 -25.51 -21.33
N VAL A 369 -9.94 -24.36 -20.64
CA VAL A 369 -11.28 -23.68 -20.52
C VAL A 369 -11.31 -22.19 -20.90
N LEU A 370 -10.40 -21.70 -21.74
CA LEU A 370 -10.55 -20.37 -22.37
C LEU A 370 -10.47 -20.42 -23.90
N ALA A 371 -11.27 -21.33 -24.47
CA ALA A 371 -11.64 -21.31 -25.88
C ALA A 371 -13.16 -21.20 -26.01
N ALA A 372 -13.71 -19.99 -25.84
CA ALA A 372 -14.88 -19.52 -26.60
C ALA A 372 -15.18 -18.05 -26.27
N ALA A 373 -15.24 -17.23 -27.32
CA ALA A 373 -15.69 -15.84 -27.37
C ALA A 373 -14.75 -14.73 -26.86
N ALA A 374 -13.57 -14.63 -27.49
CA ALA A 374 -13.12 -13.34 -28.00
C ALA A 374 -12.74 -13.52 -29.47
N ARG A 375 -13.51 -12.89 -30.37
CA ARG A 375 -13.11 -12.76 -31.77
C ARG A 375 -11.80 -11.98 -31.80
N SER A 376 -10.84 -12.53 -32.54
CA SER A 376 -9.53 -11.94 -32.80
C SER A 376 -9.69 -10.68 -33.65
N ASP A 377 -9.38 -9.53 -33.08
CA ASP A 377 -8.67 -8.51 -33.83
C ASP A 377 -7.23 -8.59 -33.34
N GLY A 378 -6.34 -9.11 -34.19
CA GLY A 378 -4.93 -9.27 -33.86
C GLY A 378 -4.37 -7.92 -33.41
N ALA A 379 -3.76 -7.88 -32.21
CA ALA A 379 -3.13 -6.67 -31.71
C ALA A 379 -2.15 -6.15 -32.77
N LEU A 380 -2.54 -5.05 -33.42
CA LEU A 380 -1.72 -4.32 -34.38
C LEU A 380 -0.46 -3.90 -33.63
N CYS A 381 0.66 -4.55 -33.92
CA CYS A 381 1.96 -4.14 -33.46
C CYS A 381 2.73 -3.74 -34.72
N ASP A 382 3.14 -2.48 -34.78
CA ASP A 382 3.93 -1.99 -35.89
C ASP A 382 5.23 -2.79 -36.03
N LYS A 383 5.55 -3.19 -37.27
CA LYS A 383 6.70 -4.06 -37.54
C LYS A 383 8.03 -3.39 -37.19
N SER A 384 8.14 -2.08 -37.39
CA SER A 384 9.35 -1.32 -37.08
C SER A 384 9.53 -1.16 -35.58
N ASP A 385 8.45 -0.89 -34.85
CA ASP A 385 8.49 -0.80 -33.38
C ASP A 385 8.80 -2.17 -32.75
N LYS A 386 8.24 -3.27 -33.29
CA LYS A 386 8.58 -4.64 -32.86
C LYS A 386 10.07 -4.92 -32.99
N ALA A 387 10.65 -4.57 -34.13
CA ALA A 387 12.08 -4.76 -34.38
C ALA A 387 12.93 -3.92 -33.43
N ALA A 388 12.54 -2.67 -33.19
CA ALA A 388 13.20 -1.79 -32.24
C ALA A 388 13.15 -2.36 -30.81
N LEU A 389 12.01 -2.87 -30.34
CA LEU A 389 11.89 -3.48 -29.01
C LEU A 389 12.73 -4.76 -28.86
N LEU A 390 12.84 -5.60 -29.90
CA LEU A 390 13.74 -6.76 -29.87
C LEU A 390 15.21 -6.34 -29.83
N ALA A 391 15.58 -5.27 -30.54
CA ALA A 391 16.91 -4.69 -30.45
C ALA A 391 17.19 -4.07 -29.07
N VAL A 392 16.18 -3.44 -28.44
CA VAL A 392 16.25 -2.98 -27.04
C VAL A 392 16.52 -4.16 -26.11
N LYS A 393 15.75 -5.24 -26.21
CA LYS A 393 15.94 -6.45 -25.39
C LYS A 393 17.38 -7.00 -25.52
N SER A 394 17.87 -7.12 -26.75
CA SER A 394 19.22 -7.63 -27.01
C SER A 394 20.29 -6.70 -26.42
N ALA A 395 20.14 -5.38 -26.58
CA ALA A 395 21.06 -4.40 -26.00
C ALA A 395 21.05 -4.38 -24.47
N LEU A 396 19.96 -4.81 -23.83
CA LEU A 396 19.86 -4.99 -22.38
C LEU A 396 20.45 -6.32 -21.88
N GLY A 397 21.04 -7.13 -22.77
CA GLY A 397 21.65 -8.42 -22.44
C GLY A 397 20.67 -9.57 -22.33
N ASP A 398 19.56 -9.52 -23.08
CA ASP A 398 18.52 -10.55 -23.13
C ASP A 398 18.07 -11.07 -21.75
N PRO A 399 17.66 -10.17 -20.83
CA PRO A 399 17.33 -10.55 -19.46
C PRO A 399 16.16 -11.55 -19.43
N PRO A 400 16.19 -12.59 -18.58
CA PRO A 400 15.14 -13.62 -18.51
C PRO A 400 13.73 -13.05 -18.28
N ALA A 401 13.64 -11.92 -17.58
CA ALA A 401 12.39 -11.20 -17.33
C ALA A 401 11.73 -10.64 -18.60
N LEU A 402 12.47 -10.47 -19.69
CA LEU A 402 11.96 -10.05 -21.01
C LEU A 402 11.85 -11.23 -22.00
N SER A 403 11.84 -12.47 -21.51
CA SER A 403 11.72 -13.68 -22.35
C SER A 403 10.45 -13.68 -23.22
N GLY A 404 9.35 -13.11 -22.74
CA GLY A 404 8.09 -12.96 -23.48
C GLY A 404 8.16 -12.03 -24.70
N TRP A 405 9.20 -11.21 -24.84
CA TRP A 405 9.42 -10.36 -26.01
C TRP A 405 10.03 -11.21 -27.13
N ASN A 406 9.19 -11.71 -28.04
CA ASN A 406 9.58 -12.68 -29.07
C ASN A 406 8.90 -12.42 -30.43
N SER A 407 9.42 -13.03 -31.50
CA SER A 407 8.89 -12.81 -32.86
C SER A 407 7.48 -13.34 -33.07
N THR A 408 7.00 -14.28 -32.25
CA THR A 408 5.74 -15.01 -32.43
C THR A 408 4.53 -14.29 -31.84
N VAL A 409 4.73 -13.41 -30.86
CA VAL A 409 3.66 -12.67 -30.17
C VAL A 409 3.67 -11.18 -30.58
N ALA A 410 2.50 -10.55 -30.67
CA ALA A 410 2.39 -9.11 -30.97
C ALA A 410 2.97 -8.26 -29.84
N CYS A 411 3.81 -7.27 -30.17
CA CYS A 411 4.55 -6.49 -29.17
C CYS A 411 3.66 -5.72 -28.20
N CYS A 412 2.46 -5.32 -28.61
CA CYS A 412 1.50 -4.59 -27.77
C CYS A 412 0.88 -5.44 -26.65
N SER A 413 1.16 -6.75 -26.62
CA SER A 413 0.81 -7.65 -25.52
C SER A 413 1.99 -7.97 -24.61
N TRP A 414 3.19 -7.47 -24.92
CA TRP A 414 4.37 -7.73 -24.11
C TRP A 414 4.31 -6.97 -22.79
N ALA A 415 4.75 -7.63 -21.72
CA ALA A 415 4.87 -6.99 -20.43
C ALA A 415 5.77 -5.75 -20.54
N GLY A 416 5.25 -4.60 -20.08
CA GLY A 416 5.96 -3.32 -20.12
C GLY A 416 5.86 -2.55 -21.43
N VAL A 417 5.09 -3.03 -22.42
CA VAL A 417 4.86 -2.32 -23.69
C VAL A 417 3.38 -1.97 -23.82
N SER A 418 3.09 -0.71 -24.10
CA SER A 418 1.75 -0.25 -24.49
C SER A 418 1.79 0.38 -25.87
N CYS A 419 0.69 0.23 -26.62
CA CYS A 419 0.57 0.77 -27.96
C CYS A 419 -0.70 1.61 -28.13
N ASN A 420 -0.68 2.49 -29.12
CA ASN A 420 -1.87 3.14 -29.63
C ASN A 420 -2.82 2.10 -30.25
N ALA A 421 -4.06 2.06 -29.76
CA ALA A 421 -5.07 1.08 -30.18
C ALA A 421 -5.45 1.14 -31.67
N THR A 422 -5.23 2.28 -32.34
CA THR A 422 -5.58 2.47 -33.75
C THR A 422 -4.40 2.25 -34.68
N THR A 423 -3.21 2.76 -34.32
CA THR A 423 -2.04 2.71 -35.20
C THR A 423 -1.10 1.54 -34.91
N GLY A 424 -1.25 0.88 -33.75
CA GLY A 424 -0.35 -0.19 -33.31
C GLY A 424 1.07 0.26 -32.99
N ARG A 425 1.31 1.59 -32.94
CA ARG A 425 2.60 2.19 -32.60
C ARG A 425 2.81 2.17 -31.09
N VAL A 426 4.04 1.90 -30.65
CA VAL A 426 4.41 1.84 -29.22
C VAL A 426 4.41 3.24 -28.62
N THR A 427 3.61 3.42 -27.58
CA THR A 427 3.48 4.70 -26.85
C THR A 427 4.17 4.68 -25.50
N ASP A 428 4.31 3.52 -24.88
CA ASP A 428 4.88 3.40 -23.54
C ASP A 428 5.85 2.21 -23.45
N LEU A 429 7.03 2.45 -22.90
CA LEU A 429 8.07 1.46 -22.68
C LEU A 429 8.48 1.45 -21.20
N THR A 430 8.27 0.32 -20.52
CA THR A 430 8.59 0.11 -19.11
C THR A 430 9.47 -1.12 -18.92
N VAL A 431 10.67 -0.91 -18.39
CA VAL A 431 11.62 -1.94 -17.96
C VAL A 431 12.12 -1.55 -16.56
N PHE A 432 11.36 -1.91 -15.53
CA PHE A 432 11.52 -1.39 -14.17
C PHE A 432 11.98 -2.47 -13.19
N ALA A 433 12.95 -2.15 -12.32
CA ALA A 433 13.39 -3.00 -11.21
C ALA A 433 13.82 -4.44 -11.59
N LEU A 434 14.53 -4.59 -12.71
CA LEU A 434 14.98 -5.89 -13.22
C LEU A 434 16.49 -6.13 -13.02
N ASN A 435 17.18 -5.28 -12.26
CA ASN A 435 18.61 -5.40 -11.97
C ASN A 435 19.51 -5.38 -13.23
N ILE A 436 19.02 -4.85 -14.35
CA ILE A 436 19.69 -4.88 -15.65
C ILE A 436 20.91 -3.95 -15.66
N SER A 437 22.07 -4.48 -16.08
CA SER A 437 23.32 -3.73 -16.16
C SER A 437 23.76 -3.54 -17.60
N ALA A 438 23.25 -2.51 -18.26
CA ALA A 438 23.52 -2.17 -19.66
C ALA A 438 23.51 -0.64 -19.83
N PRO A 439 24.08 -0.07 -20.92
CA PRO A 439 23.78 1.31 -21.27
C PRO A 439 22.32 1.45 -21.73
N VAL A 440 21.81 2.70 -21.76
CA VAL A 440 20.49 2.97 -22.34
C VAL A 440 20.51 2.63 -23.83
N PRO A 441 19.66 1.70 -24.32
CA PRO A 441 19.72 1.23 -25.70
C PRO A 441 19.38 2.29 -26.75
N ALA A 442 20.24 2.46 -27.74
CA ALA A 442 20.02 3.39 -28.86
C ALA A 442 18.78 3.06 -29.70
N ALA A 443 18.37 1.78 -29.74
CA ALA A 443 17.19 1.33 -30.46
C ALA A 443 15.88 1.97 -29.99
N ILE A 444 15.84 2.54 -28.78
CA ILE A 444 14.68 3.31 -28.28
C ILE A 444 14.37 4.50 -29.20
N ALA A 445 15.38 5.09 -29.85
CA ALA A 445 15.20 6.21 -30.78
C ALA A 445 14.30 5.89 -31.99
N ASN A 446 14.12 4.60 -32.31
CA ASN A 446 13.28 4.17 -33.43
C ASN A 446 11.79 4.10 -33.06
N LEU A 447 11.44 4.18 -31.78
CA LEU A 447 10.07 4.14 -31.29
C LEU A 447 9.46 5.55 -31.28
N THR A 448 9.28 6.12 -32.48
CA THR A 448 9.01 7.56 -32.66
C THR A 448 7.68 8.07 -32.08
N ALA A 449 6.75 7.18 -31.75
CA ALA A 449 5.47 7.51 -31.11
C ALA A 449 5.50 7.42 -29.57
N LEU A 450 6.68 7.19 -28.97
CA LEU A 450 6.83 7.10 -27.52
C LEU A 450 6.41 8.39 -26.83
N ARG A 451 5.57 8.22 -25.81
CA ARG A 451 5.14 9.26 -24.87
C ARG A 451 5.74 9.06 -23.50
N SER A 452 6.01 7.81 -23.12
CA SER A 452 6.53 7.45 -21.80
C SER A 452 7.65 6.42 -21.89
N VAL A 453 8.77 6.71 -21.22
CA VAL A 453 9.90 5.79 -21.04
C VAL A 453 10.20 5.67 -19.56
N ASN A 454 10.11 4.45 -19.03
CA ASN A 454 10.45 4.13 -17.63
C ASN A 454 11.46 2.99 -17.57
N LEU A 455 12.71 3.32 -17.23
CA LEU A 455 13.80 2.35 -17.06
C LEU A 455 14.39 2.37 -15.64
N ALA A 456 13.61 2.85 -14.66
CA ALA A 456 14.08 3.11 -13.30
C ALA A 456 14.41 1.84 -12.51
N TYR A 457 15.24 2.01 -11.49
CA TYR A 457 15.68 0.99 -10.53
C TYR A 457 16.38 -0.22 -11.18
N ASN A 458 17.20 0.04 -12.19
CA ASN A 458 18.11 -0.95 -12.76
C ASN A 458 19.56 -0.61 -12.38
N ARG A 459 20.52 -1.18 -13.10
CA ARG A 459 21.95 -0.84 -12.99
C ARG A 459 22.43 -0.21 -14.30
N LEU A 460 21.59 0.57 -14.96
CA LEU A 460 21.95 1.19 -16.23
C LEU A 460 23.11 2.16 -16.03
N HIS A 461 24.07 2.17 -16.95
CA HIS A 461 25.33 2.90 -16.80
C HIS A 461 25.69 3.65 -18.09
N GLY A 462 26.70 4.51 -18.02
CA GLY A 462 27.02 5.44 -19.11
C GLY A 462 26.18 6.72 -19.05
N GLY A 463 26.25 7.53 -20.11
CA GLY A 463 25.53 8.81 -20.21
C GLY A 463 24.06 8.66 -20.57
N ILE A 464 23.25 9.67 -20.22
CA ILE A 464 21.88 9.80 -20.75
C ILE A 464 22.00 10.16 -22.24
N PRO A 465 21.51 9.32 -23.17
CA PRO A 465 21.65 9.60 -24.59
C PRO A 465 20.80 10.79 -25.05
N ALA A 466 21.33 11.59 -25.97
CA ALA A 466 20.64 12.79 -26.47
C ALA A 466 19.35 12.49 -27.27
N PHE A 467 19.14 11.25 -27.73
CA PHE A 467 17.92 10.86 -28.43
C PHE A 467 16.69 10.78 -27.51
N LEU A 468 16.88 10.75 -26.18
CA LEU A 468 15.78 10.81 -25.20
C LEU A 468 15.22 12.23 -25.05
N GLY A 469 14.99 12.87 -26.18
CA GLY A 469 14.53 14.24 -26.29
C GLY A 469 13.70 14.45 -27.57
N PRO A 470 13.07 15.62 -27.71
CA PRO A 470 12.00 15.86 -28.68
C PRO A 470 12.43 15.73 -30.14
N ARG A 471 13.74 15.79 -30.44
CA ARG A 471 14.23 15.63 -31.82
C ARG A 471 14.03 14.21 -32.36
N ALA A 472 14.28 13.19 -31.54
CA ALA A 472 14.11 11.79 -31.96
C ALA A 472 12.76 11.22 -31.47
N LEU A 473 12.28 11.70 -30.32
CA LEU A 473 11.03 11.27 -29.70
C LEU A 473 10.13 12.50 -29.47
N PRO A 474 9.48 13.02 -30.53
CA PRO A 474 8.76 14.29 -30.49
C PRO A 474 7.56 14.31 -29.54
N ASP A 475 6.96 13.14 -29.29
CA ASP A 475 5.80 12.98 -28.42
C ASP A 475 6.17 12.62 -26.97
N LEU A 476 7.48 12.52 -26.63
CA LEU A 476 7.94 12.08 -25.32
C LEU A 476 7.67 13.15 -24.26
N THR A 477 6.77 12.84 -23.33
CA THR A 477 6.41 13.73 -22.22
C THR A 477 6.86 13.20 -20.87
N PHE A 478 7.15 11.90 -20.73
CA PHE A 478 7.57 11.29 -19.47
C PHE A 478 8.85 10.47 -19.65
N LEU A 479 9.90 10.85 -18.93
CA LEU A 479 11.17 10.12 -18.88
C LEU A 479 11.57 9.83 -17.45
N ARG A 480 11.65 8.55 -17.11
CA ARG A 480 12.01 8.07 -15.78
C ARG A 480 13.21 7.14 -15.84
N LEU A 481 14.32 7.57 -15.27
CA LEU A 481 15.60 6.85 -15.21
C LEU A 481 16.17 6.78 -13.77
N ASP A 482 15.34 7.01 -12.75
CA ASP A 482 15.75 7.03 -11.34
C ASP A 482 16.43 5.72 -10.89
N GLY A 483 17.28 5.79 -9.89
CA GLY A 483 17.84 4.61 -9.21
C GLY A 483 18.71 3.75 -10.12
N ASN A 484 19.50 4.38 -10.99
CA ASN A 484 20.44 3.72 -11.89
C ASN A 484 21.90 4.15 -11.57
N ARG A 485 22.85 3.77 -12.44
CA ARG A 485 24.27 4.14 -12.35
C ARG A 485 24.67 5.09 -13.50
N LEU A 486 23.73 5.89 -14.01
CA LEU A 486 23.98 6.81 -15.12
C LEU A 486 24.93 7.91 -14.67
N SER A 487 25.85 8.31 -15.54
CA SER A 487 26.96 9.22 -15.23
C SER A 487 27.16 10.26 -16.33
N GLY A 488 27.89 11.33 -16.05
CA GLY A 488 28.10 12.42 -17.02
C GLY A 488 26.98 13.46 -17.00
N PRO A 489 26.97 14.41 -17.96
CA PRO A 489 26.03 15.52 -17.96
C PRO A 489 24.62 15.13 -18.38
N VAL A 490 23.63 15.89 -17.88
CA VAL A 490 22.27 15.86 -18.43
C VAL A 490 22.33 16.50 -19.82
N PRO A 491 21.87 15.81 -20.88
CA PRO A 491 21.97 16.33 -22.24
C PRO A 491 21.02 17.53 -22.45
N PRO A 492 21.39 18.53 -23.29
CA PRO A 492 20.53 19.68 -23.59
C PRO A 492 19.16 19.34 -24.18
N THR A 493 18.99 18.11 -24.68
CA THR A 493 17.76 17.61 -25.27
C THR A 493 16.80 16.98 -24.27
N ALA A 494 17.18 16.78 -23.00
CA ALA A 494 16.32 16.22 -21.96
C ALA A 494 15.31 17.25 -21.45
N THR A 495 14.51 17.82 -22.35
CA THR A 495 13.51 18.87 -22.08
C THR A 495 12.08 18.31 -22.14
N VAL A 496 11.91 17.08 -21.66
CA VAL A 496 10.62 16.37 -21.58
C VAL A 496 9.81 16.88 -20.39
N PHE A 497 8.48 16.86 -20.48
CA PHE A 497 7.61 17.50 -19.48
C PHE A 497 7.86 16.97 -18.05
N ASN A 498 7.94 15.65 -17.87
CA ASN A 498 8.27 15.01 -16.60
C ASN A 498 9.63 14.31 -16.71
N LEU A 499 10.62 14.84 -15.99
CA LEU A 499 12.01 14.38 -16.03
C LEU A 499 12.44 13.89 -14.64
N LEU A 500 12.54 12.57 -14.51
CA LEU A 500 12.88 11.90 -13.24
C LEU A 500 14.20 11.13 -13.39
N LEU A 501 15.26 11.66 -12.78
CA LEU A 501 16.65 11.19 -12.87
C LEU A 501 17.29 10.95 -11.49
N ALA A 502 16.48 10.84 -10.44
CA ALA A 502 16.95 10.77 -9.06
C ALA A 502 17.86 9.55 -8.79
N GLY A 503 18.80 9.66 -7.87
CA GLY A 503 19.64 8.54 -7.43
C GLY A 503 20.50 7.95 -8.54
N ASN A 504 21.21 8.82 -9.28
CA ASN A 504 22.19 8.45 -10.30
C ASN A 504 23.57 9.04 -9.95
N GLN A 505 24.53 8.98 -10.87
CA GLN A 505 25.88 9.53 -10.74
C GLN A 505 26.11 10.71 -11.70
N LEU A 506 25.06 11.45 -12.05
CA LEU A 506 25.11 12.54 -13.02
C LEU A 506 25.95 13.71 -12.50
N THR A 507 26.69 14.38 -13.37
CA THR A 507 27.68 15.42 -13.05
C THR A 507 27.55 16.61 -13.99
N GLY A 508 28.17 17.74 -13.66
CA GLY A 508 28.20 18.92 -14.54
C GLY A 508 26.99 19.84 -14.32
N ARG A 509 26.85 20.82 -15.20
CA ARG A 509 25.83 21.88 -15.12
C ARG A 509 24.55 21.48 -15.83
N LEU A 510 23.42 22.04 -15.40
CA LEU A 510 22.19 21.96 -16.18
C LEU A 510 22.37 22.71 -17.51
N PRO A 511 21.86 22.16 -18.62
CA PRO A 511 21.89 22.84 -19.91
C PRO A 511 21.10 24.15 -19.89
N GLY A 512 21.60 25.18 -20.59
CA GLY A 512 20.88 26.46 -20.73
C GLY A 512 19.51 26.32 -21.40
N THR A 513 19.28 25.25 -22.18
CA THR A 513 17.98 24.95 -22.80
C THR A 513 16.87 24.70 -21.79
N PHE A 514 17.19 24.35 -20.53
CA PHE A 514 16.22 24.14 -19.47
C PHE A 514 15.48 25.44 -19.09
N ALA A 515 16.08 26.60 -19.37
CA ALA A 515 15.45 27.90 -19.17
C ALA A 515 14.16 28.05 -19.99
N GLY A 516 14.15 27.59 -21.24
CA GLY A 516 12.99 27.65 -22.14
C GLY A 516 12.13 26.40 -22.18
N ALA A 517 12.47 25.36 -21.41
CA ALA A 517 11.74 24.09 -21.43
C ALA A 517 10.45 24.16 -20.58
N ALA A 518 9.40 23.50 -21.07
CA ALA A 518 8.13 23.37 -20.37
C ALA A 518 8.14 22.09 -19.52
N PHE A 519 8.59 22.21 -18.27
CA PHE A 519 8.57 21.13 -17.30
C PHE A 519 7.30 21.18 -16.44
N GLY A 520 6.76 20.00 -16.14
CA GLY A 520 5.75 19.74 -15.10
C GLY A 520 6.41 19.28 -13.81
N ASP A 521 7.18 18.19 -13.87
CA ASP A 521 7.92 17.65 -12.73
C ASP A 521 9.40 17.41 -13.08
N VAL A 522 10.30 17.86 -12.21
CA VAL A 522 11.74 17.65 -12.33
C VAL A 522 12.30 17.08 -11.03
N ASP A 523 12.80 15.84 -11.10
CA ASP A 523 13.49 15.19 -10.00
C ASP A 523 14.92 14.83 -10.39
N LEU A 524 15.87 15.53 -9.79
CA LEU A 524 17.31 15.36 -9.98
C LEU A 524 18.00 14.94 -8.68
N ALA A 525 17.23 14.57 -7.64
CA ALA A 525 17.75 14.36 -6.29
C ALA A 525 18.83 13.27 -6.24
N GLY A 526 19.80 13.41 -5.35
CA GLY A 526 20.82 12.38 -5.12
C GLY A 526 21.73 12.12 -6.31
N ASN A 527 22.23 13.19 -6.94
CA ASN A 527 23.21 13.16 -8.02
C ASN A 527 24.48 13.94 -7.61
N ARG A 528 25.37 14.23 -8.56
CA ARG A 528 26.58 15.07 -8.38
C ARG A 528 26.54 16.31 -9.28
N LEU A 529 25.34 16.77 -9.62
CA LEU A 529 25.11 17.94 -10.49
C LEU A 529 25.51 19.21 -9.76
N ALA A 530 26.01 20.20 -10.51
CA ALA A 530 26.58 21.42 -9.94
C ALA A 530 26.24 22.67 -10.77
N GLY A 531 26.51 23.84 -10.21
CA GLY A 531 26.28 25.13 -10.88
C GLY A 531 24.85 25.63 -10.74
N ASP A 532 24.45 26.51 -11.65
CA ASP A 532 23.20 27.25 -11.55
C ASP A 532 21.98 26.42 -11.98
N ALA A 533 20.94 26.41 -11.14
CA ALA A 533 19.64 25.81 -11.42
C ALA A 533 18.50 26.84 -11.47
N SER A 534 18.80 28.14 -11.37
CA SER A 534 17.83 29.24 -11.41
C SER A 534 16.96 29.21 -12.68
N GLY A 535 17.53 28.74 -13.80
CA GLY A 535 16.83 28.57 -15.06
C GLY A 535 15.64 27.59 -14.99
N LEU A 536 15.50 26.75 -13.96
CA LEU A 536 14.31 25.91 -13.78
C LEU A 536 13.11 26.68 -13.22
N PHE A 537 13.32 27.85 -12.62
CA PHE A 537 12.29 28.70 -12.04
C PHE A 537 11.74 29.72 -13.05
N GLY A 538 10.68 30.45 -12.66
CA GLY A 538 10.04 31.49 -13.45
C GLY A 538 8.52 31.50 -13.28
N ALA A 539 7.90 32.68 -13.07
CA ALA A 539 6.46 32.78 -12.80
C ALA A 539 5.57 32.18 -13.89
N GLY A 540 5.99 32.26 -15.17
CA GLY A 540 5.25 31.72 -16.31
C GLY A 540 5.43 30.22 -16.58
N LYS A 541 6.16 29.50 -15.72
CA LYS A 541 6.38 28.05 -15.88
C LYS A 541 5.26 27.22 -15.28
N GLN A 542 5.01 26.05 -15.86
CA GLN A 542 4.01 25.06 -15.40
C GLN A 542 4.61 24.00 -14.45
N LEU A 543 5.72 24.33 -13.77
CA LEU A 543 6.48 23.42 -12.93
C LEU A 543 5.77 23.26 -11.58
N ASN A 544 5.28 22.06 -11.31
CA ASN A 544 4.57 21.67 -10.09
C ASN A 544 5.54 21.19 -9.01
N ALA A 545 6.45 20.27 -9.38
CA ALA A 545 7.41 19.68 -8.46
C ALA A 545 8.86 19.85 -8.91
N LEU A 546 9.68 20.39 -8.01
CA LEU A 546 11.12 20.52 -8.20
C LEU A 546 11.90 19.89 -7.05
N ARG A 547 12.61 18.79 -7.34
CA ARG A 547 13.49 18.10 -6.39
C ARG A 547 14.94 18.15 -6.87
N LEU A 548 15.76 18.89 -6.15
CA LEU A 548 17.18 19.08 -6.40
C LEU A 548 18.05 18.54 -5.25
N SER A 549 17.42 17.92 -4.24
CA SER A 549 18.05 17.47 -2.99
C SER A 549 19.36 16.72 -3.21
N ARG A 550 20.34 16.92 -2.32
CA ARG A 550 21.62 16.17 -2.32
C ARG A 550 22.36 16.26 -3.66
N ASN A 551 22.67 17.49 -4.06
CA ASN A 551 23.50 17.80 -5.22
C ASN A 551 24.57 18.85 -4.83
N ARG A 552 25.13 19.56 -5.79
CA ARG A 552 26.10 20.64 -5.63
C ARG A 552 25.61 21.91 -6.34
N PHE A 553 24.30 22.13 -6.42
CA PHE A 553 23.74 23.34 -7.04
C PHE A 553 24.08 24.58 -6.24
N GLU A 554 24.40 25.66 -6.94
CA GLU A 554 24.78 26.95 -6.37
C GLU A 554 24.10 28.06 -7.16
N PHE A 555 23.09 28.68 -6.55
CA PHE A 555 22.31 29.78 -7.12
C PHE A 555 21.68 30.62 -6.01
N ASP A 556 21.32 31.85 -6.36
CA ASP A 556 20.66 32.79 -5.46
C ASP A 556 19.15 32.54 -5.47
N LEU A 557 18.63 31.96 -4.39
CA LEU A 557 17.20 31.67 -4.25
C LEU A 557 16.36 32.94 -4.14
N ASP A 558 16.94 34.08 -3.73
CA ASP A 558 16.23 35.35 -3.62
C ASP A 558 15.82 35.91 -4.99
N ARG A 559 16.60 35.56 -6.02
CA ARG A 559 16.44 36.08 -7.39
C ARG A 559 15.54 35.22 -8.28
N VAL A 560 14.99 34.13 -7.77
CA VAL A 560 14.12 33.26 -8.56
C VAL A 560 12.65 33.57 -8.30
N GLU A 561 11.85 33.55 -9.36
CA GLU A 561 10.40 33.63 -9.25
C GLU A 561 9.82 32.22 -9.15
N LEU A 562 9.11 31.94 -8.05
CA LEU A 562 8.44 30.67 -7.86
C LEU A 562 7.25 30.53 -8.82
N PRO A 563 7.21 29.47 -9.67
CA PRO A 563 6.08 29.17 -10.54
C PRO A 563 4.76 29.12 -9.77
N GLU A 564 3.66 29.51 -10.39
CA GLU A 564 2.38 29.64 -9.69
C GLU A 564 1.83 28.28 -9.21
N ALA A 565 1.96 27.26 -10.06
CA ALA A 565 1.48 25.90 -9.82
C ALA A 565 2.39 25.06 -8.90
N MET A 566 3.53 25.61 -8.46
CA MET A 566 4.52 24.88 -7.67
C MET A 566 4.00 24.57 -6.26
N ASP A 567 3.94 23.29 -5.93
CA ASP A 567 3.57 22.79 -4.61
C ASP A 567 4.66 21.91 -3.95
N ILE A 568 5.70 21.52 -4.69
CA ILE A 568 6.85 20.80 -4.15
C ILE A 568 8.15 21.52 -4.49
N LEU A 569 8.91 21.89 -3.45
CA LEU A 569 10.27 22.42 -3.59
C LEU A 569 11.20 21.76 -2.56
N GLU A 570 12.05 20.85 -3.03
CA GLU A 570 13.06 20.19 -2.21
C GLU A 570 14.44 20.51 -2.78
N VAL A 571 15.18 21.40 -2.13
CA VAL A 571 16.52 21.84 -2.54
C VAL A 571 17.56 21.54 -1.45
N ASP A 572 17.22 20.70 -0.48
CA ASP A 572 18.06 20.41 0.67
C ASP A 572 19.43 19.83 0.28
N ARG A 573 20.46 20.08 1.10
CA ARG A 573 21.81 19.54 0.89
C ARG A 573 22.40 19.93 -0.46
N ASN A 574 22.45 21.24 -0.71
CA ASN A 574 23.11 21.87 -1.85
C ASN A 574 24.01 23.03 -1.37
N MET A 575 24.40 23.93 -2.27
CA MET A 575 25.13 25.17 -1.98
C MET A 575 24.28 26.41 -2.32
N VAL A 576 22.95 26.29 -2.27
CA VAL A 576 22.01 27.39 -2.56
C VAL A 576 22.19 28.51 -1.54
N TYR A 577 22.20 29.76 -1.99
CA TYR A 577 22.40 30.93 -1.14
C TYR A 577 21.32 31.99 -1.39
N GLY A 578 21.40 33.13 -0.70
CA GLY A 578 20.35 34.16 -0.73
C GLY A 578 19.29 33.93 0.34
N SER A 579 18.14 34.56 0.16
CA SER A 579 16.98 34.45 1.06
C SER A 579 15.90 33.54 0.46
N ILE A 580 14.96 33.09 1.30
CA ILE A 580 13.78 32.39 0.81
C ILE A 580 12.79 33.44 0.28
N PRO A 581 12.36 33.39 -1.00
CA PRO A 581 11.43 34.37 -1.56
C PRO A 581 10.16 34.54 -0.74
N ALA A 582 9.74 35.79 -0.53
CA ALA A 582 8.52 36.11 0.21
C ALA A 582 7.28 35.38 -0.33
N ALA A 583 7.21 35.14 -1.65
CA ALA A 583 6.15 34.37 -2.29
C ALA A 583 5.97 32.97 -1.68
N ALA A 584 7.02 32.35 -1.14
CA ALA A 584 6.95 31.05 -0.48
C ALA A 584 6.01 31.03 0.73
N ALA A 585 5.77 32.17 1.40
CA ALA A 585 4.84 32.29 2.52
C ALA A 585 3.38 32.02 2.13
N ALA A 586 3.00 32.37 0.89
CA ALA A 586 1.63 32.25 0.39
C ALA A 586 1.37 30.91 -0.32
N ARG A 587 2.41 30.15 -0.67
CA ARG A 587 2.29 28.89 -1.42
C ARG A 587 1.79 27.76 -0.53
N LYS A 588 0.87 26.94 -1.08
CA LYS A 588 0.35 25.74 -0.42
C LYS A 588 1.28 24.56 -0.73
N TRP A 589 2.39 24.51 -0.02
CA TRP A 589 3.39 23.45 -0.19
C TRP A 589 2.84 22.08 0.23
N LEU A 590 2.95 21.09 -0.65
CA LEU A 590 2.84 19.66 -0.36
C LEU A 590 4.15 19.13 0.26
N ALA A 591 5.29 19.59 -0.24
CA ALA A 591 6.61 19.31 0.33
C ALA A 591 7.54 20.53 0.16
N PHE A 592 8.24 20.91 1.22
CA PHE A 592 9.16 22.04 1.23
C PHE A 592 10.35 21.73 2.13
N ASP A 593 11.55 21.62 1.56
CA ASP A 593 12.78 21.43 2.32
C ASP A 593 13.93 22.22 1.67
N VAL A 594 14.48 23.15 2.45
CA VAL A 594 15.59 24.02 2.06
C VAL A 594 16.80 23.82 2.98
N SER A 595 16.79 22.78 3.81
CA SER A 595 17.82 22.52 4.82
C SER A 595 19.19 22.23 4.21
N TYR A 596 20.25 22.43 4.99
CA TYR A 596 21.64 22.18 4.62
C TYR A 596 22.06 22.89 3.33
N ASN A 597 21.84 24.20 3.30
CA ASN A 597 22.28 25.12 2.25
C ASN A 597 23.09 26.28 2.87
N ARG A 598 23.28 27.39 2.14
CA ARG A 598 23.90 28.63 2.58
C ARG A 598 22.89 29.80 2.61
N LEU A 599 21.61 29.49 2.86
CA LEU A 599 20.55 30.50 2.93
C LEU A 599 20.69 31.40 4.16
N CYS A 600 20.18 32.62 4.04
CA CYS A 600 20.36 33.70 5.01
C CYS A 600 19.12 34.61 5.05
N GLY A 601 18.84 35.18 6.22
CA GLY A 601 17.71 36.09 6.43
C GLY A 601 16.47 35.43 7.04
N PRO A 602 15.38 36.20 7.19
CA PRO A 602 14.18 35.74 7.87
C PRO A 602 13.43 34.68 7.04
N ILE A 603 12.94 33.63 7.69
CA ILE A 603 12.00 32.67 7.09
C ILE A 603 10.67 33.39 6.84
N PRO A 604 10.17 33.45 5.59
CA PRO A 604 8.89 34.09 5.27
C PRO A 604 7.73 33.46 6.05
N GLN A 605 7.00 34.28 6.78
CA GLN A 605 5.86 33.84 7.60
C GLN A 605 4.57 33.94 6.80
N GLY A 606 3.79 32.85 6.77
CA GLY A 606 2.50 32.82 6.08
C GLY A 606 1.64 31.64 6.49
N ARG A 607 0.48 31.51 5.82
CA ARG A 607 -0.56 30.52 6.14
C ARG A 607 -0.06 29.07 6.02
N TYR A 608 1.03 28.81 5.31
CA TYR A 608 1.51 27.44 5.10
C TYR A 608 2.95 27.19 5.58
N THR A 609 3.79 28.23 5.69
CA THR A 609 5.19 28.05 6.12
C THR A 609 5.33 27.62 7.58
N HIS A 610 4.35 27.95 8.45
CA HIS A 610 4.34 27.50 9.84
C HIS A 610 4.17 25.98 10.02
N ARG A 611 3.74 25.25 8.97
CA ARG A 611 3.54 23.80 9.01
C ARG A 611 4.86 23.02 8.97
N PHE A 612 5.94 23.66 8.52
CA PHE A 612 7.26 23.05 8.43
C PHE A 612 8.03 23.29 9.72
N GLY A 613 8.41 22.21 10.41
CA GLY A 613 9.24 22.30 11.63
C GLY A 613 10.72 22.64 11.33
N PRO A 614 11.54 22.89 12.38
CA PRO A 614 12.94 23.34 12.26
C PRO A 614 13.81 22.51 11.32
N LYS A 615 13.54 21.21 11.20
CA LYS A 615 14.30 20.28 10.36
C LYS A 615 14.39 20.71 8.88
N HIS A 616 13.33 21.31 8.32
CA HIS A 616 13.27 21.73 6.91
C HIS A 616 14.09 22.99 6.60
N PHE A 617 14.64 23.63 7.63
CA PHE A 617 15.48 24.83 7.52
C PHE A 617 16.87 24.64 8.12
N ALA A 618 17.11 23.50 8.78
CA ALA A 618 18.33 23.20 9.53
C ALA A 618 19.59 23.34 8.68
N GLY A 619 20.76 23.55 9.29
CA GLY A 619 22.04 23.62 8.58
C GLY A 619 22.32 24.93 7.83
N ASN A 620 21.30 25.79 7.61
CA ASN A 620 21.50 27.16 7.13
C ASN A 620 21.83 28.08 8.31
N LYS A 621 23.11 28.41 8.49
CA LYS A 621 23.59 29.14 9.68
C LYS A 621 23.03 30.57 9.84
N CYS A 622 22.63 31.21 8.74
CA CYS A 622 22.13 32.59 8.75
C CYS A 622 20.58 32.66 8.69
N LEU A 623 19.87 31.54 8.52
CA LEU A 623 18.41 31.58 8.55
C LEU A 623 17.92 31.80 9.98
N CYS A 624 16.89 32.65 10.11
CA CYS A 624 16.31 33.02 11.38
C CYS A 624 14.79 33.25 11.27
N GLY A 625 14.10 33.39 12.40
CA GLY A 625 12.64 33.49 12.47
C GLY A 625 11.97 32.12 12.52
N ARG A 626 10.70 32.08 12.96
CA ARG A 626 9.97 30.83 13.25
C ARG A 626 10.00 29.87 12.03
N PRO A 627 10.29 28.58 12.23
CA PRO A 627 10.44 27.86 13.51
C PRO A 627 11.87 27.89 14.12
N LEU A 628 12.81 28.62 13.53
CA LEU A 628 14.17 28.83 14.07
C LEU A 628 14.18 29.98 15.11
N PRO A 629 15.30 30.17 15.85
CA PRO A 629 15.45 31.32 16.74
C PRO A 629 15.21 32.67 16.03
N PRO A 630 14.77 33.72 16.75
CA PRO A 630 14.55 35.04 16.19
C PRO A 630 15.78 35.59 15.48
N CYS A 631 15.56 36.45 14.49
CA CYS A 631 16.65 37.19 13.84
C CYS A 631 17.29 38.16 14.84
N SER A 632 18.62 38.14 14.90
CA SER A 632 19.44 39.03 15.73
C SER A 632 19.71 40.36 15.05
#